data_AF-A0A914U516-F1
#
_entry.id   AF-A0A914U516-F1
#
_cell.length_a   1.000
_cell.length_b   1.000
_cell.length_c   1.000
_cell.angle_alpha   90.00
_cell.angle_beta   90.00
_cell.angle_gamma   90.00
#
_symmetry.space_group_name_H-M   'P 1'
#
loop_
_entity.id
_entity.type
_entity.pdbx_description
1 polymer ?
#
loop_
_entity_poly.entity_id
_entity_poly.type
_entity_poly.pdbx_seq_one_letter_code
_entity_poly.pdbx_strand_id
1 'polypeptide(L)'
;MIELTKGSLPWKHLESRDEIGQLKEKCRGESIKLLMGGCPKEYVTILDYIDNICYYHTPDYNLIRQHFKTALQINNLNEYPYDWENQPHQLNN
;
A
#
# COMPACT_ATOMS: atom_id res chain seq x y z
N MET A 1 0.53 4.28 0.90
CA MET A 1 1.20 3.09 0.32
C MET A 1 0.89 2.93 -1.16
N ILE A 2 -0.34 2.56 -1.56
CA ILE A 2 -0.68 2.29 -2.97
C ILE A 2 -0.32 3.47 -3.89
N GLU A 3 -0.68 4.70 -3.49
CA GLU A 3 -0.31 5.90 -4.24
C GLU A 3 1.21 6.15 -4.30
N LEU A 4 1.97 5.81 -3.26
CA LEU A 4 3.43 5.93 -3.28
C LEU A 4 4.05 4.92 -4.26
N THR A 5 3.50 3.71 -4.31
CA THR A 5 3.97 2.65 -5.22
C THR A 5 3.57 2.91 -6.67
N LYS A 6 2.38 3.48 -6.93
CA LYS A 6 1.80 3.60 -8.28
C LYS A 6 1.70 5.03 -8.82
N GLY A 7 1.96 6.04 -7.99
CA GLY A 7 1.85 7.47 -8.32
C GLY A 7 0.44 8.07 -8.26
N SER A 8 -0.63 7.26 -8.25
CA SER A 8 -2.01 7.74 -8.17
C SER A 8 -2.99 6.72 -7.59
N LEU A 9 -4.12 7.24 -7.08
CA LEU A 9 -5.30 6.44 -6.74
C LEU A 9 -6.35 6.51 -7.86
N PRO A 10 -7.21 5.48 -8.00
CA PRO A 10 -8.24 5.46 -9.06
C PRO A 10 -9.19 6.65 -9.04
N TRP A 11 -9.47 7.22 -7.87
CA TRP A 11 -10.36 8.37 -7.67
C TRP A 11 -9.64 9.72 -7.60
N LYS A 12 -8.36 9.81 -7.99
CA LYS A 12 -7.55 11.05 -7.86
C LYS A 12 -8.18 12.28 -8.52
N HIS A 13 -8.95 12.07 -9.60
CA HIS A 13 -9.56 13.14 -10.39
C HIS A 13 -11.06 13.33 -10.11
N LEU A 14 -11.63 12.58 -9.16
CA LEU A 14 -13.04 12.70 -8.80
C LEU A 14 -13.19 13.70 -7.66
N GLU A 15 -14.23 14.54 -7.75
CA GLU A 15 -14.55 15.54 -6.72
C GLU A 15 -15.81 15.14 -5.91
N SER A 16 -16.75 14.43 -6.53
CA SER A 16 -17.98 13.99 -5.88
C SER A 16 -17.69 12.92 -4.84
N ARG A 17 -18.11 13.17 -3.59
CA ARG A 17 -18.00 12.22 -2.48
C ARG A 17 -18.68 10.88 -2.81
N ASP A 18 -19.81 10.92 -3.48
CA ASP A 18 -20.61 9.74 -3.79
C ASP A 18 -19.92 8.88 -4.85
N GLU A 19 -19.40 9.49 -5.91
CA GLU A 19 -18.64 8.78 -6.96
C GLU A 19 -17.35 8.17 -6.39
N ILE A 20 -16.65 8.90 -5.52
CA ILE A 20 -15.47 8.40 -4.81
C ILE A 20 -15.85 7.19 -3.94
N GLY A 21 -16.99 7.26 -3.24
CA GLY A 21 -17.51 6.16 -2.41
C GLY A 21 -17.78 4.91 -3.23
N GLN A 22 -18.53 5.05 -4.33
CA GLN A 22 -18.85 3.95 -5.23
C GLN A 22 -17.59 3.31 -5.85
N LEU A 23 -16.62 4.12 -6.28
CA LEU A 23 -15.38 3.58 -6.86
C LEU A 23 -14.53 2.87 -5.80
N LYS A 24 -14.51 3.37 -4.56
CA LYS A 24 -13.84 2.69 -3.44
C LYS A 24 -14.47 1.32 -3.16
N GLU A 25 -15.79 1.24 -3.10
CA GLU A 25 -16.53 -0.01 -2.88
C GLU A 25 -16.27 -1.00 -4.02
N LYS A 26 -16.32 -0.55 -5.27
CA LYS A 26 -16.00 -1.38 -6.44
C LYS A 26 -14.56 -1.93 -6.38
N CYS A 27 -13.61 -1.13 -5.88
CA CYS A 27 -12.22 -1.54 -5.67
C CYS A 27 -12.04 -2.50 -4.48
N ARG A 28 -13.02 -2.65 -3.58
CA ARG A 28 -12.99 -3.65 -2.50
C ARG A 28 -13.56 -5.01 -2.92
N GLY A 29 -14.28 -5.06 -4.05
CA GLY A 29 -14.78 -6.30 -4.64
C GLY A 29 -14.14 -6.62 -5.99
N GLU A 30 -14.98 -6.67 -7.02
CA GLU A 30 -14.64 -7.12 -8.37
C GLU A 30 -13.50 -6.35 -9.06
N SER A 31 -13.27 -5.08 -8.69
CA SER A 31 -12.26 -4.23 -9.31
C SER A 31 -11.03 -4.00 -8.44
N ILE A 32 -10.71 -4.93 -7.52
CA ILE A 32 -9.50 -4.83 -6.68
C ILE A 32 -8.21 -4.62 -7.48
N LYS A 33 -8.13 -5.17 -8.69
CA LYS A 33 -6.99 -4.97 -9.61
C LYS A 33 -6.80 -3.51 -10.04
N LEU A 34 -7.86 -2.71 -10.10
CA LEU A 34 -7.75 -1.28 -10.42
C LEU A 34 -6.94 -0.55 -9.35
N LEU A 35 -7.20 -0.88 -8.08
CA LEU A 35 -6.52 -0.31 -6.94
C LEU A 35 -5.12 -0.94 -6.74
N MET A 36 -5.05 -2.26 -6.64
CA MET A 36 -3.87 -3.01 -6.20
C MET A 36 -2.99 -3.56 -7.33
N GLY A 37 -3.41 -3.46 -8.59
CA GLY A 37 -2.64 -3.99 -9.72
C GLY A 37 -1.25 -3.34 -9.79
N GLY A 38 -0.20 -4.15 -9.81
CA GLY A 38 1.20 -3.68 -9.78
C GLY A 38 1.77 -3.42 -8.38
N CYS A 39 0.99 -3.57 -7.32
CA CYS A 39 1.49 -3.56 -5.94
C CYS A 39 1.95 -4.96 -5.48
N PRO A 40 2.81 -5.06 -4.44
CA PRO A 40 3.11 -6.32 -3.79
C PRO A 40 1.84 -7.05 -3.32
N LYS A 41 1.79 -8.38 -3.46
CA LYS A 41 0.62 -9.19 -3.09
C LYS A 41 0.25 -9.06 -1.61
N GLU A 42 1.23 -8.77 -0.76
CA GLU A 42 1.07 -8.55 0.68
C GLU A 42 0.13 -7.38 0.97
N TYR A 43 0.00 -6.41 0.06
CA TYR A 43 -0.95 -5.30 0.22
C TYR A 43 -2.40 -5.80 0.16
N VAL A 44 -2.67 -6.83 -0.66
CA VAL A 44 -4.00 -7.46 -0.74
C VAL A 44 -4.28 -8.23 0.55
N THR A 45 -3.29 -8.97 1.08
CA THR A 45 -3.43 -9.67 2.37
C THR A 45 -3.67 -8.71 3.52
N ILE A 46 -2.94 -7.59 3.57
CA ILE A 46 -3.17 -6.55 4.59
C ILE A 46 -4.57 -5.94 4.44
N LEU A 47 -5.03 -5.72 3.21
CA LEU A 47 -6.36 -5.18 2.98
C LEU A 47 -7.45 -6.15 3.44
N ASP A 48 -7.34 -7.43 3.09
CA ASP A 48 -8.26 -8.48 3.54
C ASP A 48 -8.29 -8.56 5.07
N TYR A 49 -7.12 -8.49 5.72
CA TYR A 49 -7.04 -8.39 7.18
C TYR A 49 -7.84 -7.19 7.71
N ILE A 50 -7.59 -5.98 7.17
CA ILE A 50 -8.27 -4.74 7.60
C ILE A 50 -9.78 -4.84 7.42
N ASP A 51 -10.25 -5.36 6.28
CA ASP A 51 -11.68 -5.48 5.96
C ASP A 51 -12.41 -6.46 6.91
N ASN A 52 -11.69 -7.37 7.56
CA ASN A 52 -12.22 -8.31 8.55
C ASN A 52 -12.14 -7.81 10.01
N ILE A 53 -11.60 -6.61 10.27
CA ILE A 53 -11.54 -6.05 11.63
C ILE A 53 -12.87 -5.35 11.99
N CYS A 54 -13.44 -5.72 13.13
CA CYS A 54 -14.60 -5.02 13.68
C CYS A 54 -14.17 -3.74 14.41
N TYR A 55 -15.07 -2.74 14.44
CA TYR A 55 -14.83 -1.43 15.06
C TYR A 55 -14.23 -1.46 16.48
N TYR A 56 -14.64 -2.43 17.31
CA TYR A 56 -14.19 -2.55 18.71
C TYR A 56 -12.91 -3.38 18.89
N HIS A 57 -12.41 -4.02 17.82
CA HIS A 57 -11.21 -4.84 17.90
C HIS A 57 -9.96 -3.99 17.69
N THR A 58 -8.92 -4.28 18.49
CA THR A 58 -7.60 -3.67 18.31
C THR A 58 -6.90 -4.36 17.14
N PRO A 59 -6.41 -3.62 16.13
CA PRO A 59 -5.63 -4.20 15.05
C PRO A 59 -4.31 -4.80 15.55
N ASP A 60 -3.92 -5.95 15.01
CA ASP A 60 -2.61 -6.56 15.16
C ASP A 60 -1.62 -5.85 14.24
N TYR A 61 -1.02 -4.77 14.77
CA TYR A 61 0.00 -4.02 14.05
C TYR A 61 1.29 -4.82 13.79
N ASN A 62 1.55 -5.89 14.53
CA ASN A 62 2.73 -6.72 14.30
C ASN A 62 2.53 -7.59 13.06
N LEU A 63 1.34 -8.15 12.87
CA LEU A 63 0.95 -8.86 11.65
C LEU A 63 1.09 -7.95 10.41
N ILE A 64 0.54 -6.74 10.45
CA ILE A 64 0.64 -5.78 9.34
C ILE A 64 2.11 -5.47 9.02
N ARG A 65 2.94 -5.21 10.05
CA ARG A 65 4.38 -4.95 9.88
C ARG A 65 5.12 -6.14 9.28
N GLN A 66 4.78 -7.37 9.67
CA GLN A 66 5.39 -8.58 9.11
C GLN A 66 5.10 -8.69 7.61
N HIS A 67 3.86 -8.43 7.17
CA HIS A 67 3.53 -8.43 5.75
C HIS A 67 4.32 -7.40 4.95
N PHE A 68 4.54 -6.19 5.48
CA PHE A 68 5.41 -5.21 4.80
C PHE A 68 6.87 -5.69 4.73
N LYS A 69 7.42 -6.29 5.80
CA LYS A 69 8.77 -6.87 5.77
C LYS A 69 8.88 -8.00 4.75
N THR A 70 7.88 -8.87 4.67
CA THR A 70 7.81 -9.94 3.66
C THR A 70 7.78 -9.35 2.24
N ALA A 71 7.04 -8.28 2.01
CA ALA A 71 7.02 -7.59 0.71
C ALA A 71 8.42 -7.08 0.33
N LEU A 72 9.16 -6.46 1.26
CA LEU A 72 10.54 -6.04 1.01
C LEU A 72 11.45 -7.22 0.66
N GLN A 73 11.39 -8.30 1.45
CA GLN A 73 12.20 -9.51 1.25
C GLN A 73 11.94 -10.16 -0.12
N ILE A 74 10.67 -10.36 -0.49
CA ILE A 74 10.31 -11.02 -1.77
C ILE A 74 10.74 -10.19 -2.97
N ASN A 75 10.73 -8.86 -2.84
CA ASN A 75 11.14 -7.95 -3.90
C ASN A 75 12.64 -7.58 -3.83
N ASN A 76 13.41 -8.20 -2.92
CA ASN A 76 14.83 -7.91 -2.68
C ASN A 76 15.12 -6.42 -2.46
N LEU A 77 14.25 -5.74 -1.72
CA LEU A 77 14.38 -4.32 -1.40
C LEU A 77 14.96 -4.15 0.01
N ASN A 78 15.84 -3.16 0.14
CA ASN A 78 16.31 -2.69 1.44
C ASN A 78 15.37 -1.59 1.95
N GLU A 79 15.21 -1.50 3.26
CA GLU A 79 14.40 -0.45 3.89
C GLU A 79 15.07 0.93 3.80
N TYR A 80 16.40 0.96 3.75
CA TYR A 80 17.22 2.17 3.69
C TYR A 80 18.37 1.97 2.69
N PRO A 81 18.92 3.06 2.12
CA PRO A 81 18.49 4.45 2.28
C PRO A 81 17.16 4.74 1.55
N TYR A 82 16.40 5.72 2.05
CA TYR A 82 15.17 6.20 1.41
C TYR A 82 15.47 7.06 0.17
N ASP A 83 14.48 7.23 -0.71
CA ASP A 83 14.62 7.96 -1.98
C ASP A 83 15.10 9.42 -1.83
N TRP A 84 14.80 10.04 -0.68
CA TRP A 84 15.22 11.43 -0.38
C TRP A 84 16.54 11.52 0.39
N GLU A 85 17.10 10.40 0.83
CA GLU A 85 18.40 10.39 1.48
C GLU A 85 19.48 10.47 0.40
N ASN A 86 20.39 11.43 0.55
CA ASN A 86 21.58 11.44 -0.29
C ASN A 86 22.32 10.13 -0.03
N GLN A 87 22.50 9.30 -1.06
CA GLN A 87 23.48 8.22 -0.97
C GLN A 87 24.79 8.88 -0.49
N PRO A 88 25.48 8.29 0.50
CA PRO A 88 26.75 8.84 0.94
C PRO A 88 27.57 9.02 -0.33
N HIS A 89 27.77 10.29 -0.70
CA HIS A 89 28.63 10.62 -1.82
C HIS A 89 29.90 9.87 -1.48
N GLN A 90 30.35 8.99 -2.38
CA GLN A 90 31.69 8.46 -2.27
C GLN A 90 32.59 9.69 -2.18
N LEU A 91 33.01 10.04 -0.96
CA LEU A 91 33.98 11.07 -0.66
C LEU A 91 35.29 10.53 -1.23
N ASN A 92 35.42 10.63 -2.55
CA ASN A 92 36.64 10.34 -3.28
C ASN A 92 37.52 11.58 -3.15
N ASN A 93 38.56 11.42 -2.33
CA ASN A 93 39.81 12.18 -2.22
C ASN A 93 39.76 13.71 -2.26
#